data_AF-A0A7V9S9T2-F1
#
_entry.id   AF-A0A7V9S9T2-F1
#
_cell.length_a   1.000
_cell.length_b   1.000
_cell.length_c   1.000
_cell.angle_alpha   90.00
_cell.angle_beta   90.00
_cell.angle_gamma   90.00
#
_symmetry.space_group_name_H-M   'P 1'
#
loop_
_entity.id
_entity.type
_entity.pdbx_description
1 polymer ?
#
loop_
_entity_poly.entity_id
_entity_poly.type
_entity_poly.pdbx_seq_one_letter_code
_entity_poly.pdbx_strand_id
1 'polypeptide(L)'
;MKGLAYRISALLGLTFYLVASNSVAAQAAPGEMEAITKASDLDPDPADGQAVATVCTACHSSAQFLTAARPYRRWEQTMQDMLDRGAMATDEQLDRILTYLVKNITMVNLNSSPADQLAMTLQIPAATAQEIVSKRSGRAFTNIDELRDTKGINMDVLQKLAAKHLLQF
;
A
#
# COMPACT_ATOMS: atom_id res chain seq x y z
N MET A 1 23.13 36.22 -77.12
CA MET A 1 22.88 37.42 -76.28
C MET A 1 21.74 37.10 -75.32
N LYS A 2 21.98 37.21 -74.00
CA LYS A 2 21.01 37.27 -72.88
C LYS A 2 20.10 36.02 -72.75
N GLY A 3 20.25 35.11 -71.79
CA GLY A 3 20.50 35.29 -70.36
C GLY A 3 19.16 35.25 -69.62
N LEU A 4 18.78 34.10 -69.04
CA LEU A 4 17.93 34.05 -67.86
C LEU A 4 18.08 32.71 -67.14
N ALA A 5 18.63 32.79 -65.93
CA ALA A 5 18.71 31.71 -64.98
C ALA A 5 17.39 31.61 -64.20
N TYR A 6 16.95 30.40 -63.87
CA TYR A 6 16.24 30.17 -62.61
C TYR A 6 16.43 28.72 -62.15
N ARG A 7 17.13 28.57 -61.03
CA ARG A 7 17.20 27.35 -60.23
C ARG A 7 16.12 27.47 -59.15
N ILE A 8 15.27 26.46 -58.97
CA ILE A 8 14.70 26.14 -57.66
C ILE A 8 14.66 24.62 -57.51
N SER A 9 15.51 24.12 -56.63
CA SER A 9 15.37 22.84 -55.95
C SER A 9 14.24 22.96 -54.93
N ALA A 10 13.32 21.99 -54.88
CA ALA A 10 12.39 21.85 -53.77
C ALA A 10 12.59 20.47 -53.13
N LEU A 11 13.34 20.45 -52.03
CA LEU A 11 13.33 19.34 -51.08
C LEU A 11 11.95 19.28 -50.43
N LEU A 12 11.21 18.18 -50.61
CA LEU A 12 10.09 17.82 -49.74
C LEU A 12 10.66 17.31 -48.41
N GLY A 13 10.74 18.19 -47.41
CA GLY A 13 11.03 17.82 -46.03
C GLY A 13 9.80 17.21 -45.38
N LEU A 14 9.85 15.92 -45.06
CA LEU A 14 8.85 15.24 -44.24
C LEU A 14 9.15 15.54 -42.77
N THR A 15 8.46 16.51 -42.17
CA THR A 15 8.57 16.78 -40.73
C THR A 15 7.69 15.82 -39.95
N PHE A 16 8.30 14.79 -39.37
CA PHE A 16 7.68 14.00 -38.30
C PHE A 16 7.51 14.91 -37.07
N TYR A 17 6.27 15.30 -36.76
CA TYR A 17 5.94 15.89 -35.46
C TYR A 17 5.94 14.77 -34.41
N LEU A 18 6.96 14.75 -33.55
CA LEU A 18 6.93 14.00 -32.30
C LEU A 18 5.91 14.69 -31.37
N VAL A 19 4.73 14.10 -31.21
CA VAL A 19 3.82 14.46 -30.12
C VAL A 19 4.38 13.83 -28.84
N ALA A 20 5.09 14.63 -28.03
CA ALA A 20 5.46 14.22 -26.69
C ALA A 20 4.17 14.04 -25.87
N SER A 21 3.81 12.79 -25.60
CA SER A 21 2.71 12.46 -24.69
C SER A 21 3.18 12.75 -23.28
N ASN A 22 2.78 13.89 -22.72
CA ASN A 22 2.95 14.18 -21.30
C ASN A 22 1.97 13.30 -20.52
N SER A 23 2.41 12.10 -20.14
CA SER A 23 1.72 11.30 -19.12
C SER A 23 1.81 12.08 -17.81
N VAL A 24 0.78 12.85 -17.48
CA VAL A 24 0.63 13.41 -16.14
C VAL A 24 0.36 12.23 -15.23
N ALA A 25 1.39 11.77 -14.50
CA ALA A 25 1.17 10.86 -13.39
C ALA A 25 0.10 11.50 -12.48
N ALA A 26 -0.95 10.76 -12.16
CA ALA A 26 -2.02 11.24 -11.30
C ALA A 26 -1.40 11.65 -9.96
N GLN A 27 -1.29 12.96 -9.73
CA GLN A 27 -0.77 13.48 -8.47
C GLN A 27 -1.89 13.39 -7.44
N ALA A 28 -1.61 12.77 -6.29
CA ALA A 28 -2.55 12.69 -5.17
C ALA A 28 -3.12 14.08 -4.83
N ALA A 29 -4.39 14.12 -4.40
CA ALA A 29 -5.01 15.38 -3.99
C ALA A 29 -4.23 16.04 -2.85
N PRO A 30 -4.24 17.39 -2.73
CA PRO A 30 -3.49 18.09 -1.68
C PRO A 30 -3.85 17.56 -0.28
N GLY A 31 -2.83 17.25 0.53
CA GLY A 31 -2.99 16.76 1.91
C GLY A 31 -3.14 15.24 2.06
N GLU A 32 -3.41 14.51 0.99
CA GLU A 32 -3.55 13.04 1.04
C GLU A 32 -2.25 12.36 1.49
N MET A 33 -1.10 12.80 0.95
CA MET A 33 0.21 12.27 1.34
C MET A 33 0.52 12.50 2.82
N GLU A 34 0.16 13.68 3.36
CA GLU A 34 0.38 13.99 4.77
C GLU A 34 -0.47 13.09 5.67
N ALA A 35 -1.75 12.92 5.34
CA ALA A 35 -2.66 12.04 6.08
C ALA A 35 -2.18 10.58 6.07
N ILE A 36 -1.78 10.07 4.91
CA ILE A 36 -1.25 8.72 4.73
C ILE A 36 0.05 8.54 5.50
N THR A 37 0.97 9.50 5.43
CA THR A 37 2.25 9.48 6.17
C THR A 37 2.00 9.47 7.67
N LYS A 38 1.09 10.31 8.15
CA LYS A 38 0.70 10.37 9.57
C LYS A 38 0.13 9.04 10.08
N ALA A 39 -0.59 8.31 9.23
CA ALA A 39 -1.15 7.01 9.58
C ALA A 39 -0.13 5.84 9.47
N SER A 40 1.07 6.10 8.92
CA SER A 40 2.13 5.14 8.59
C SER A 40 3.19 4.95 9.69
N ASP A 41 2.85 5.14 10.96
CA ASP A 41 3.79 5.08 12.08
C ASP A 41 4.29 3.66 12.42
N LEU A 42 3.81 2.66 11.69
CA LEU A 42 4.24 1.26 11.73
C LEU A 42 4.98 0.82 10.47
N ASP A 43 5.16 1.70 9.48
CA ASP A 43 5.78 1.35 8.21
C ASP A 43 6.85 2.37 7.82
N PRO A 44 8.14 1.99 7.90
CA PRO A 44 9.23 2.93 7.71
C PRO A 44 9.52 3.25 6.24
N ASP A 45 8.97 2.50 5.28
CA ASP A 45 9.22 2.75 3.86
C ASP A 45 8.20 3.76 3.31
N PRO A 46 8.61 5.01 3.00
CA PRO A 46 7.69 5.99 2.47
C PRO A 46 7.13 5.62 1.09
N ALA A 47 7.76 4.70 0.35
CA ALA A 47 7.27 4.24 -0.94
C ALA A 47 5.92 3.51 -0.82
N ASP A 48 5.69 2.81 0.30
CA ASP A 48 4.44 2.09 0.56
C ASP A 48 3.27 3.10 0.68
N GLY A 49 3.47 4.18 1.44
CA GLY A 49 2.52 5.28 1.53
C GLY A 49 2.36 6.06 0.21
N GLN A 50 3.43 6.22 -0.58
CA GLN A 50 3.36 6.89 -1.88
C GLN A 50 2.52 6.10 -2.89
N ALA A 51 2.62 4.77 -2.89
CA ALA A 51 1.79 3.91 -3.73
C ALA A 51 0.31 4.06 -3.37
N VAL A 52 -0.02 4.06 -2.07
CA VAL A 52 -1.38 4.33 -1.59
C VAL A 52 -1.88 5.71 -2.00
N ALA A 53 -1.05 6.75 -1.82
CA ALA A 53 -1.41 8.11 -2.21
C ALA A 53 -1.68 8.20 -3.72
N THR A 54 -0.89 7.53 -4.54
CA THR A 54 -1.02 7.57 -6.00
C THR A 54 -2.24 6.80 -6.49
N VAL A 55 -2.44 5.57 -6.02
CA VAL A 55 -3.47 4.66 -6.55
C VAL A 55 -4.79 4.82 -5.81
N CYS A 56 -4.78 4.72 -4.48
CA CYS A 56 -6.01 4.66 -3.68
C CYS A 56 -6.71 6.01 -3.55
N THR A 57 -6.04 7.12 -3.86
CA THR A 57 -6.63 8.47 -3.80
C THR A 57 -7.00 9.06 -5.15
N ALA A 58 -6.80 8.29 -6.23
CA ALA A 58 -7.15 8.72 -7.59
C ALA A 58 -8.66 8.95 -7.79
N CYS A 59 -9.51 8.31 -6.97
CA CYS A 59 -10.97 8.39 -7.09
C CYS A 59 -11.68 8.95 -5.85
N HIS A 60 -11.12 8.77 -4.65
CA HIS A 60 -11.72 9.25 -3.40
C HIS A 60 -10.66 9.53 -2.34
N SER A 61 -11.00 10.35 -1.33
CA SER A 61 -10.06 10.70 -0.26
C SER A 61 -9.68 9.51 0.63
N SER A 62 -8.45 9.54 1.16
CA SER A 62 -7.96 8.56 2.12
C SER A 62 -8.71 8.54 3.45
N ALA A 63 -9.41 9.62 3.78
CA ALA A 63 -10.28 9.68 4.95
C ALA A 63 -11.33 8.55 5.00
N GLN A 64 -11.75 8.02 3.84
CA GLN A 64 -12.72 6.92 3.77
C GLN A 64 -12.16 5.58 4.25
N PHE A 65 -10.84 5.37 4.19
CA PHE A 65 -10.23 4.08 4.47
C PHE A 65 -9.26 4.10 5.65
N LEU A 66 -8.58 5.22 5.94
CA LEU A 66 -7.65 5.32 7.06
C LEU A 66 -8.31 5.14 8.44
N THR A 67 -9.62 5.35 8.53
CA THR A 67 -10.42 5.16 9.75
C THR A 67 -11.22 3.86 9.76
N ALA A 68 -11.17 3.09 8.68
CA ALA A 68 -11.98 1.89 8.48
C ALA A 68 -11.11 0.64 8.56
N ALA A 69 -10.63 0.32 9.77
CA ALA A 69 -9.86 -0.91 10.02
C ALA A 69 -10.66 -2.14 9.60
N ARG A 70 -10.00 -3.05 8.88
CA ARG A 70 -10.62 -4.25 8.31
C ARG A 70 -9.68 -5.44 8.41
N PRO A 71 -10.20 -6.69 8.46
CA PRO A 71 -9.36 -7.87 8.33
C PRO A 71 -8.80 -7.97 6.91
N TYR A 72 -7.64 -8.62 6.77
CA TYR A 72 -6.91 -8.79 5.51
C TYR A 72 -7.82 -9.19 4.31
N ARG A 73 -8.66 -10.21 4.48
CA ARG A 73 -9.59 -10.68 3.44
C ARG A 73 -10.57 -9.62 2.93
N ARG A 74 -10.93 -8.64 3.76
CA ARG A 74 -11.79 -7.52 3.34
C ARG A 74 -10.99 -6.46 2.58
N TRP A 75 -9.70 -6.29 2.87
CA TRP A 75 -8.83 -5.44 2.06
C TRP A 75 -8.62 -6.01 0.67
N GLU A 76 -8.33 -7.32 0.55
CA GLU A 76 -8.22 -7.98 -0.76
C GLU A 76 -9.49 -7.78 -1.61
N GLN A 77 -10.67 -8.01 -1.02
CA GLN A 77 -11.95 -7.79 -1.70
C GLN A 77 -12.13 -6.34 -2.14
N THR A 78 -11.83 -5.38 -1.26
CA THR A 78 -11.96 -3.96 -1.57
C THR A 78 -11.01 -3.56 -2.71
N MET A 79 -9.77 -4.03 -2.67
CA MET A 79 -8.78 -3.76 -3.71
C MET A 79 -9.20 -4.36 -5.05
N GLN A 80 -9.70 -5.60 -5.06
CA GLN A 80 -10.22 -6.22 -6.28
C GLN A 80 -11.42 -5.44 -6.83
N ASP A 81 -12.36 -5.04 -5.98
CA ASP A 81 -13.52 -4.23 -6.39
C ASP A 81 -13.08 -2.89 -7.00
N MET A 82 -11.99 -2.28 -6.52
CA MET A 82 -11.42 -1.06 -7.09
C MET A 82 -10.80 -1.30 -8.46
N LEU A 83 -10.03 -2.38 -8.62
CA LEU A 83 -9.44 -2.78 -9.91
C LEU A 83 -10.53 -3.06 -10.95
N ASP A 84 -11.58 -3.78 -10.57
CA ASP A 84 -12.73 -4.08 -11.43
C ASP A 84 -13.49 -2.81 -11.87
N ARG A 85 -13.43 -1.75 -11.07
CA ARG A 85 -14.01 -0.42 -11.38
C ARG A 85 -13.07 0.48 -12.17
N GLY A 86 -11.88 -0.01 -12.55
CA GLY A 86 -10.93 0.71 -13.40
C GLY A 86 -9.81 1.41 -12.64
N ALA A 87 -9.55 1.09 -11.37
CA ALA A 87 -8.31 1.50 -10.72
C ALA A 87 -7.11 0.90 -11.49
N MET A 88 -6.09 1.71 -11.70
CA MET A 88 -4.88 1.31 -12.43
C MET A 88 -3.69 1.32 -11.47
N ALA A 89 -3.04 0.17 -11.34
CA ALA A 89 -1.84 0.00 -10.55
C ALA A 89 -0.90 -1.00 -11.25
N THR A 90 0.40 -0.80 -11.11
CA THR A 90 1.40 -1.83 -11.44
C THR A 90 1.44 -2.91 -10.36
N ASP A 91 1.97 -4.08 -10.69
CA ASP A 91 2.18 -5.16 -9.70
C ASP A 91 3.00 -4.67 -8.50
N GLU A 92 4.06 -3.89 -8.75
CA GLU A 92 4.85 -3.27 -7.68
C GLU A 92 4.01 -2.32 -6.82
N GLN A 93 3.15 -1.48 -7.42
CA GLN A 93 2.28 -0.61 -6.65
C GLN A 93 1.28 -1.40 -5.81
N LEU A 94 0.74 -2.52 -6.33
CA LEU A 94 -0.15 -3.39 -5.58
C LEU A 94 0.53 -4.02 -4.36
N ASP A 95 1.75 -4.52 -4.52
CA ASP A 95 2.53 -5.10 -3.42
C ASP A 95 2.82 -4.05 -2.33
N ARG A 96 3.17 -2.83 -2.75
CA ARG A 96 3.44 -1.69 -1.87
C ARG A 96 2.19 -1.24 -1.11
N ILE A 97 1.05 -1.15 -1.81
CA ILE A 97 -0.25 -0.85 -1.19
C ILE A 97 -0.62 -1.92 -0.18
N LEU A 98 -0.49 -3.20 -0.54
CA LEU A 98 -0.80 -4.29 0.37
C LEU A 98 0.06 -4.22 1.63
N THR A 99 1.37 -3.97 1.47
CA THR A 99 2.31 -3.79 2.57
C THR A 99 1.87 -2.66 3.51
N TYR A 100 1.49 -1.51 2.96
CA TYR A 100 0.95 -0.40 3.75
C TYR A 100 -0.31 -0.81 4.53
N LEU A 101 -1.28 -1.43 3.85
CA LEU A 101 -2.56 -1.82 4.45
C LEU A 101 -2.36 -2.80 5.60
N VAL A 102 -1.52 -3.84 5.42
CA VAL A 102 -1.32 -4.89 6.43
C VAL A 102 -0.60 -4.41 7.67
N LYS A 103 0.36 -3.49 7.52
CA LYS A 103 1.13 -2.94 8.65
C LYS A 103 0.36 -1.87 9.43
N ASN A 104 -0.41 -1.01 8.73
CA ASN A 104 -0.87 0.25 9.34
C ASN A 104 -2.34 0.29 9.72
N ILE A 105 -3.20 -0.47 9.02
CA ILE A 105 -4.67 -0.37 9.15
C ILE A 105 -5.43 -1.71 9.00
N THR A 106 -4.72 -2.83 9.05
CA THR A 106 -5.33 -4.17 9.06
C THR A 106 -5.50 -4.66 10.48
N MET A 107 -6.70 -5.18 10.78
CA MET A 107 -7.04 -5.75 12.06
C MET A 107 -6.84 -7.26 12.06
N VAL A 108 -6.20 -7.77 13.12
CA VAL A 108 -6.01 -9.22 13.36
C VAL A 108 -6.49 -9.61 14.75
N ASN A 109 -6.95 -10.85 14.88
CA ASN A 109 -7.29 -11.44 16.17
C ASN A 109 -6.22 -12.48 16.55
N LEU A 110 -5.54 -12.28 17.67
CA LEU A 110 -4.44 -13.16 18.11
C LEU A 110 -4.89 -14.60 18.33
N ASN A 111 -6.14 -14.83 18.71
CA ASN A 111 -6.67 -16.16 19.00
C ASN A 111 -7.27 -16.88 17.77
N SER A 112 -7.50 -16.19 16.65
CA SER A 112 -8.18 -16.78 15.49
C SER A 112 -7.61 -16.43 14.11
N SER A 113 -6.89 -15.32 13.94
CA SER A 113 -6.30 -14.96 12.64
C SER A 113 -5.26 -15.99 12.17
N PRO A 114 -5.18 -16.29 10.87
CA PRO A 114 -4.14 -17.12 10.27
C PRO A 114 -2.71 -16.64 10.57
N ALA A 115 -1.75 -17.56 10.59
CA ALA A 115 -0.36 -17.27 10.96
C ALA A 115 0.34 -16.31 9.99
N ASP A 116 0.06 -16.39 8.69
CA ASP A 116 0.58 -15.46 7.67
C ASP A 116 0.08 -14.03 7.91
N GLN A 117 -1.21 -13.84 8.23
CA GLN A 117 -1.76 -12.53 8.58
C GLN A 117 -1.16 -11.98 9.87
N LEU A 118 -0.96 -12.84 10.88
CA LEU A 118 -0.25 -12.46 12.10
C LEU A 118 1.20 -12.05 11.79
N ALA A 119 1.92 -12.78 10.93
CA ALA A 119 3.29 -12.46 10.57
C ALA A 119 3.39 -11.07 9.92
N MET A 120 2.50 -10.77 8.97
CA MET A 120 2.48 -9.49 8.27
C MET A 120 2.11 -8.33 9.19
N THR A 121 0.98 -8.40 9.90
CA THR A 121 0.48 -7.29 10.71
C THR A 121 1.33 -7.06 11.96
N LEU A 122 1.79 -8.12 12.62
CA LEU A 122 2.68 -8.00 13.79
C LEU A 122 4.14 -7.73 13.40
N GLN A 123 4.46 -7.79 12.09
CA GLN A 123 5.81 -7.60 11.54
C GLN A 123 6.84 -8.55 12.15
N ILE A 124 6.48 -9.83 12.24
CA ILE A 124 7.29 -10.88 12.87
C ILE A 124 7.66 -11.97 11.86
N PRO A 125 8.72 -12.75 12.13
CA PRO A 125 9.04 -13.93 11.34
C PRO A 125 7.86 -14.91 11.30
N ALA A 126 7.68 -15.60 10.17
CA ALA A 126 6.65 -16.63 10.02
C ALA A 126 6.72 -17.72 11.11
N ALA A 127 7.92 -18.10 11.53
CA ALA A 127 8.12 -19.04 12.63
C ALA A 127 7.57 -18.53 13.97
N THR A 128 7.74 -17.23 14.27
CA THR A 128 7.18 -16.60 15.46
C THR A 128 5.66 -16.58 15.40
N ALA A 129 5.07 -16.30 14.25
CA ALA A 129 3.61 -16.36 14.09
C ALA A 129 3.05 -17.77 14.29
N GLN A 130 3.75 -18.80 13.79
CA GLN A 130 3.38 -20.20 14.05
C GLN A 130 3.48 -20.56 15.53
N GLU A 131 4.48 -20.03 16.25
CA GLU A 131 4.59 -20.19 17.70
C GLU A 131 3.38 -19.58 18.43
N ILE A 132 2.91 -18.40 18.02
CA ILE A 132 1.67 -17.79 18.54
C ILE A 132 0.47 -18.71 18.31
N VAL A 133 0.32 -19.27 17.09
CA VAL A 133 -0.77 -20.21 16.76
C VAL A 133 -0.69 -21.48 17.60
N SER A 134 0.52 -22.00 17.86
CA SER A 134 0.72 -23.15 18.73
C SER A 134 0.32 -22.82 20.18
N LYS A 135 0.75 -21.66 20.71
CA LYS A 135 0.46 -21.22 22.07
C LYS A 135 -1.03 -21.01 22.32
N ARG A 136 -1.74 -20.33 21.41
CA ARG A 136 -3.19 -20.07 21.53
C ARG A 136 -4.05 -21.34 21.51
N SER A 137 -3.55 -22.40 20.87
CA SER A 137 -4.24 -23.70 20.83
C SER A 137 -4.31 -24.37 22.20
N GLY A 138 -3.38 -24.06 23.11
CA GLY A 138 -3.41 -24.52 24.50
C GLY A 138 -4.20 -23.60 25.42
N ARG A 139 -4.05 -22.28 25.24
CA ARG A 139 -4.80 -21.26 26.00
C ARG A 139 -4.89 -19.97 25.20
N ALA A 140 -6.08 -19.39 25.11
CA ALA A 140 -6.29 -18.08 24.50
C ALA A 140 -5.48 -16.99 25.20
N PHE A 141 -4.90 -16.09 24.41
CA PHE A 141 -4.29 -14.85 24.88
C PHE A 141 -5.38 -13.88 25.35
N THR A 142 -5.10 -13.11 26.39
CA THR A 142 -6.02 -12.08 26.91
C THR A 142 -5.48 -10.67 26.75
N ASN A 143 -4.18 -10.53 26.55
CA ASN A 143 -3.50 -9.25 26.33
C ASN A 143 -2.14 -9.46 25.63
N ILE A 144 -1.52 -8.37 25.18
CA ILE A 144 -0.24 -8.40 24.45
C ILE A 144 0.96 -8.75 25.33
N ASP A 145 0.90 -8.53 26.65
CA ASP A 145 2.05 -8.76 27.54
C ASP A 145 2.44 -10.24 27.61
N GLU A 146 1.48 -11.14 27.34
CA GLU A 146 1.71 -12.57 27.24
C GLU A 146 2.66 -12.97 26.08
N LEU A 147 2.92 -12.07 25.14
CA LEU A 147 3.85 -12.28 24.03
C LEU A 147 5.26 -11.74 24.28
N ARG A 148 5.49 -11.03 25.40
CA ARG A 148 6.74 -10.31 25.69
C ARG A 148 8.01 -11.16 25.56
N ASP A 149 7.94 -12.41 26.00
CA ASP A 149 9.10 -13.32 26.01
C ASP A 149 9.17 -14.20 24.74
N THR A 150 8.29 -13.97 23.76
CA THR A 150 8.28 -14.72 22.51
C THR A 150 9.33 -14.15 21.54
N LYS A 151 10.25 -15.00 21.08
CA LYS A 151 11.36 -14.58 20.22
C LYS A 151 10.86 -13.95 18.92
N GLY A 152 11.40 -12.77 18.58
CA GLY A 152 11.05 -12.03 17.36
C GLY A 152 9.86 -11.10 17.51
N ILE A 153 9.24 -11.02 18.71
CA ILE A 153 8.25 -9.99 19.01
C ILE A 153 8.93 -8.64 19.23
N ASN A 154 8.35 -7.62 18.61
CA ASN A 154 8.61 -6.22 18.94
C ASN A 154 7.41 -5.68 19.73
N MET A 155 7.58 -5.44 21.03
CA MET A 155 6.50 -4.95 21.88
C MET A 155 6.01 -3.55 21.49
N ASP A 156 6.86 -2.71 20.91
CA ASP A 156 6.45 -1.37 20.47
C ASP A 156 5.47 -1.44 19.29
N VAL A 157 5.66 -2.41 18.38
CA VAL A 157 4.73 -2.69 17.28
C VAL A 157 3.38 -3.14 17.84
N LEU A 158 3.38 -4.10 18.77
CA LEU A 158 2.15 -4.60 19.40
C LEU A 158 1.40 -3.49 20.14
N GLN A 159 2.10 -2.62 20.86
CA GLN A 159 1.51 -1.47 21.54
C GLN A 159 0.87 -0.48 20.56
N LYS A 160 1.54 -0.15 19.46
CA LYS A 160 0.98 0.73 18.42
C LYS A 160 -0.26 0.13 17.76
N LEU A 161 -0.22 -1.17 17.41
CA LEU A 161 -1.37 -1.88 16.86
C LEU A 161 -2.54 -1.89 17.85
N ALA A 162 -2.28 -2.12 19.15
CA ALA A 162 -3.30 -2.07 20.20
C ALA A 162 -3.89 -0.65 20.35
N ALA A 163 -3.05 0.39 20.34
CA ALA A 163 -3.47 1.79 20.42
C ALA A 163 -4.33 2.22 19.21
N LYS A 164 -4.09 1.62 18.05
CA LYS A 164 -4.89 1.78 16.84
C LYS A 164 -6.13 0.87 16.79
N HIS A 165 -6.39 0.08 17.83
CA HIS A 165 -7.48 -0.92 17.88
C HIS A 165 -7.40 -1.99 16.77
N LEU A 166 -6.19 -2.32 16.32
CA LEU A 166 -5.93 -3.32 15.28
C LEU A 166 -5.67 -4.72 15.82
N LEU A 167 -5.59 -4.89 17.14
CA LEU A 167 -5.46 -6.18 17.80
C LEU A 167 -6.74 -6.55 18.54
N GLN A 168 -7.20 -7.77 18.27
CA GLN A 168 -8.27 -8.43 19.02
C GLN A 168 -7.75 -9.70 19.69
N PHE A 169 -8.46 -10.14 20.71
CA PHE A 169 -8.23 -11.37 21.45
C PHE A 169 -9.48 -12.22 21.32
#